data_AF-A0A811QV61-F1
#
_entry.id   AF-A0A811QV61-F1
#
_cell.length_a   1.000
_cell.length_b   1.000
_cell.length_c   1.000
_cell.angle_alpha   90.00
_cell.angle_beta   90.00
_cell.angle_gamma   90.00
#
_symmetry.space_group_name_H-M   'P 1'
#
loop_
_entity.id
_entity.type
_entity.pdbx_description
1 polymer ?
#
loop_
_entity_poly.entity_id
_entity_poly.type
_entity_poly.pdbx_seq_one_letter_code
_entity_poly.pdbx_strand_id
1 'polypeptide(L)'
;MARRFKIFKHHAQHVHAHNTYVPEDPEEAAIYCRKRRQLELLLSKGEDISHIDDQYVPLELYINADGSDPFLSEYDKDLLKQIEEREAHGAVKDDTVESFA
;
A
#
# COMPACT_ATOMS: atom_id res chain seq x y z
N MET A 1 15.70 14.30 3.03
CA MET A 1 15.02 13.23 3.81
C MET A 1 13.50 13.30 3.74
N ALA A 2 12.85 14.46 3.92
CA ALA A 2 11.38 14.56 3.89
C ALA A 2 10.71 13.95 2.64
N ARG A 3 11.21 14.26 1.43
CA ARG A 3 10.67 13.73 0.16
C ARG A 3 10.70 12.20 0.06
N ARG A 4 11.81 11.58 0.44
CA ARG A 4 11.96 10.11 0.46
C ARG A 4 11.06 9.45 1.49
N PHE A 5 10.95 10.07 2.67
CA PHE A 5 10.05 9.59 3.70
C PHE A 5 8.59 9.62 3.24
N LYS A 6 8.17 10.63 2.46
CA LYS A 6 6.82 10.67 1.86
C LYS A 6 6.59 9.49 0.90
N ILE A 7 7.53 9.21 0.02
CA ILE A 7 7.45 8.09 -0.93
C ILE A 7 7.43 6.75 -0.19
N PHE A 8 8.35 6.56 0.76
CA PHE A 8 8.38 5.38 1.62
C PHE A 8 7.05 5.19 2.36
N LYS A 9 6.55 6.25 3.01
CA LYS A 9 5.28 6.21 3.74
C LYS A 9 4.13 5.84 2.82
N HIS A 10 4.08 6.39 1.61
CA HIS A 10 3.06 6.06 0.62
C HIS A 10 3.10 4.58 0.23
N HIS A 11 4.27 4.03 -0.08
CA HIS A 11 4.40 2.60 -0.39
C HIS A 11 4.06 1.72 0.81
N ALA A 12 4.50 2.07 2.01
CA ALA A 12 4.18 1.32 3.22
C ALA A 12 2.66 1.28 3.47
N GLN A 13 1.96 2.40 3.25
CA GLN A 13 0.50 2.45 3.33
C GLN A 13 -0.16 1.59 2.25
N HIS A 14 0.33 1.64 1.01
CA HIS A 14 -0.19 0.82 -0.08
C HIS A 14 -0.02 -0.68 0.18
N VAL A 15 1.18 -1.10 0.59
CA VAL A 15 1.48 -2.49 0.96
C VAL A 15 0.62 -2.95 2.13
N HIS A 16 0.47 -2.10 3.16
CA HIS A 16 -0.39 -2.41 4.30
C HIS A 16 -1.83 -2.62 3.85
N ALA A 17 -2.41 -1.66 3.12
CA ALA A 17 -3.79 -1.74 2.64
C ALA A 17 -4.04 -3.00 1.80
N HIS A 18 -3.14 -3.32 0.86
CA HIS A 18 -3.22 -4.54 0.05
C HIS A 18 -3.14 -5.79 0.92
N ASN A 19 -2.19 -5.84 1.84
CA ASN A 19 -1.96 -7.01 2.68
C ASN A 19 -3.03 -7.20 3.77
N THR A 20 -3.77 -6.17 4.16
CA THR A 20 -4.86 -6.27 5.14
C THR A 20 -6.24 -6.22 4.53
N TYR A 21 -6.36 -6.02 3.22
CA TYR A 21 -7.64 -5.96 2.54
C TYR A 21 -8.40 -7.27 2.73
N VAL A 22 -9.69 -7.14 3.03
CA VAL A 22 -10.68 -8.22 3.08
C VAL A 22 -11.99 -7.62 2.53
N PRO A 23 -12.66 -8.30 1.58
CA PRO A 23 -13.99 -7.90 1.10
C PRO A 23 -15.02 -7.75 2.23
N GLU A 24 -16.00 -6.86 2.04
CA GLU A 24 -17.09 -6.66 3.01
C GLU A 24 -18.06 -7.84 3.01
N ASP A 25 -18.28 -8.46 1.86
CA ASP A 25 -19.14 -9.63 1.74
C ASP A 25 -18.48 -10.85 2.42
N PRO A 26 -19.16 -11.53 3.35
CA PRO A 26 -18.57 -12.62 4.11
C PRO A 26 -18.25 -13.86 3.26
N GLU A 27 -18.98 -14.13 2.17
CA GLU A 27 -18.69 -15.25 1.28
C GLU A 27 -17.43 -14.96 0.45
N GLU A 28 -17.33 -13.76 -0.11
CA GLU A 28 -16.14 -13.29 -0.81
C GLU A 28 -14.92 -13.24 0.13
N ALA A 29 -15.09 -12.74 1.36
CA ALA A 29 -14.04 -12.71 2.37
C ALA A 29 -13.50 -14.12 2.67
N ALA A 30 -14.37 -15.11 2.82
CA ALA A 30 -13.97 -16.49 3.06
C ALA A 30 -13.16 -17.07 1.89
N ILE A 31 -13.60 -16.81 0.65
CA ILE A 31 -12.87 -17.20 -0.58
C ILE A 31 -11.50 -16.52 -0.61
N TYR A 32 -11.46 -15.22 -0.33
CA TYR A 32 -10.26 -14.41 -0.35
C TYR A 32 -9.23 -14.91 0.69
N CYS A 33 -9.64 -15.10 1.93
CA CYS A 33 -8.77 -15.65 2.98
C CYS A 33 -8.26 -17.07 2.65
N ARG A 34 -9.11 -17.92 2.06
CA ARG A 34 -8.71 -19.27 1.65
C ARG A 34 -7.63 -19.23 0.58
N LYS A 35 -7.81 -18.41 -0.46
CA LYS A 35 -6.83 -18.25 -1.55
C LYS A 35 -5.51 -17.70 -1.05
N ARG A 36 -5.52 -16.72 -0.14
CA ARG A 36 -4.29 -16.17 0.48
C ARG A 36 -3.51 -17.23 1.25
N ARG A 37 -4.17 -18.02 2.09
CA ARG A 37 -3.51 -19.13 2.82
C ARG A 37 -2.92 -20.19 1.89
N GLN A 38 -3.60 -20.48 0.78
CA GLN A 38 -3.07 -21.41 -0.22
C GLN A 38 -1.79 -20.87 -0.85
N LEU A 39 -1.78 -19.59 -1.24
CA LEU A 39 -0.60 -18.94 -1.81
C LEU A 39 0.57 -18.88 -0.83
N GLU A 40 0.33 -18.51 0.43
CA GLU A 40 1.38 -18.53 1.47
C GLU A 40 2.00 -19.93 1.61
N LEU A 41 1.18 -20.98 1.52
CA LEU A 41 1.67 -22.35 1.54
C LEU A 41 2.52 -22.68 0.30
N LEU A 42 2.10 -22.28 -0.90
CA LEU A 42 2.88 -22.50 -2.13
C LEU A 42 4.22 -21.77 -2.09
N LEU A 43 4.21 -20.50 -1.66
CA LEU A 43 5.42 -19.70 -1.44
C LEU A 43 6.36 -20.37 -0.43
N SER A 44 5.83 -20.89 0.69
CA SER A 44 6.66 -21.59 1.69
C SER A 44 7.33 -22.85 1.16
N LYS A 45 6.80 -23.43 0.08
CA LYS A 45 7.36 -24.59 -0.62
C LYS A 45 8.30 -24.20 -1.76
N GLY A 46 8.46 -22.90 -2.04
CA GLY A 46 9.27 -22.38 -3.15
C GLY A 46 8.62 -22.57 -4.52
N GLU A 47 7.29 -22.73 -4.58
CA GLU A 47 6.58 -22.78 -5.87
C GLU A 47 6.49 -21.40 -6.51
N ASP A 48 6.57 -21.36 -7.85
CA ASP A 48 6.38 -20.14 -8.62
C ASP A 48 4.89 -19.80 -8.72
N ILE A 49 4.50 -18.67 -8.14
CA ILE A 49 3.13 -18.15 -8.11
C ILE A 49 2.90 -17.02 -9.11
N SER A 50 3.83 -16.76 -10.03
CA SER A 50 3.75 -15.68 -11.04
C SER A 50 2.52 -15.75 -11.96
N HIS A 51 1.91 -16.93 -12.07
CA HIS A 51 0.71 -17.18 -12.86
C HIS A 51 -0.60 -16.95 -12.10
N ILE A 52 -0.52 -16.61 -10.80
CA ILE A 52 -1.68 -16.44 -9.92
C ILE A 52 -2.02 -14.95 -9.83
N ASP A 53 -3.32 -14.68 -9.74
CA ASP A 53 -3.92 -13.36 -9.66
C ASP A 53 -3.35 -12.54 -8.48
N ASP A 54 -2.74 -11.39 -8.78
CA ASP A 54 -1.96 -10.54 -7.86
C ASP A 54 -2.75 -10.12 -6.61
N GLN A 55 -4.08 -10.05 -6.70
CA GLN A 55 -4.94 -9.61 -5.61
C GLN A 55 -4.86 -10.48 -4.35
N TYR A 56 -4.39 -11.72 -4.44
CA TYR A 56 -4.21 -12.63 -3.29
C TYR A 56 -2.73 -12.78 -2.89
N VAL A 57 -1.82 -12.22 -3.66
CA VAL A 57 -0.38 -12.32 -3.41
C VAL A 57 0.00 -11.21 -2.42
N PRO A 58 0.67 -11.53 -1.30
CA PRO A 58 1.21 -10.52 -0.41
C PRO A 58 2.20 -9.63 -1.17
N LEU A 59 2.04 -8.32 -1.06
CA LEU A 59 3.04 -7.38 -1.56
C LEU A 59 4.14 -7.20 -0.51
N GLU A 60 5.37 -7.17 -0.96
CA GLU A 60 6.51 -6.83 -0.12
C GLU A 60 6.81 -5.34 -0.16
N LEU A 61 7.46 -4.84 0.88
CA LEU A 61 7.91 -3.47 0.93
C LEU A 61 9.06 -3.28 -0.07
N TYR A 62 8.97 -2.21 -0.86
CA TYR A 62 9.87 -1.92 -1.99
C TYR A 62 11.35 -1.85 -1.57
N ILE A 63 12.27 -1.96 -2.54
CA ILE A 63 13.74 -1.98 -2.40
C ILE A 63 14.30 -0.94 -1.43
N ASN A 64 13.65 0.21 -1.29
CA ASN A 64 14.08 1.32 -0.42
C ASN A 64 13.71 1.12 1.06
N ALA A 65 13.21 -0.06 1.43
CA ALA A 65 12.81 -0.41 2.80
C ALA A 65 13.98 -0.44 3.78
N ASP A 66 15.19 -0.73 3.30
CA ASP A 66 16.43 -0.77 4.08
C ASP A 66 17.00 0.62 4.38
N GLY A 67 16.36 1.69 3.86
CA GLY A 67 16.85 3.06 3.99
C GLY A 67 18.13 3.35 3.19
N SER A 68 18.54 2.42 2.32
CA SER A 68 19.60 2.67 1.34
C SER A 68 19.16 3.77 0.39
N ASP A 69 20.13 4.45 -0.22
CA ASP A 69 19.88 5.58 -1.10
C ASP A 69 20.07 5.19 -2.56
N PRO A 70 19.03 4.71 -3.27
CA PRO A 70 19.05 4.66 -4.71
C PRO A 70 18.47 5.94 -5.31
N PHE A 71 19.03 6.28 -6.47
CA PHE A 71 18.63 7.39 -7.32
C PHE A 71 17.10 7.46 -7.47
N LEU A 72 16.49 8.59 -7.13
CA LEU A 72 15.05 8.81 -7.38
C LEU A 72 14.81 8.75 -8.88
N SER A 73 14.09 7.72 -9.31
CA SER A 73 13.68 7.55 -10.70
C SER A 73 12.74 8.70 -11.13
N GLU A 74 12.50 8.84 -12.43
CA GLU A 74 11.48 9.80 -12.91
C GLU A 74 10.10 9.47 -12.35
N TYR A 75 9.77 8.17 -12.26
CA TYR A 75 8.54 7.70 -11.64
C TYR A 75 8.40 8.18 -10.18
N ASP A 76 9.47 8.09 -9.38
CA ASP A 76 9.45 8.55 -7.99
C ASP A 76 9.22 10.06 -7.86
N LYS A 77 9.72 10.84 -8.82
CA LYS A 77 9.52 12.30 -8.86
C LYS A 77 8.08 12.64 -9.19
N ASP A 78 7.48 11.94 -10.15
CA ASP A 78 6.07 12.12 -10.51
C ASP A 78 5.15 11.71 -9.36
N LEU A 79 5.42 10.57 -8.73
CA LEU A 79 4.68 10.11 -7.54
C LEU A 79 4.79 11.12 -6.40
N LEU A 80 6.00 11.64 -6.13
CA LEU A 80 6.20 12.66 -5.10
C LEU A 80 5.36 13.92 -5.39
N LYS A 81 5.33 14.37 -6.65
CA LYS A 81 4.53 15.51 -7.07
C LYS A 81 3.04 15.27 -6.79
N GLN A 82 2.52 14.08 -7.12
CA GLN A 82 1.13 13.71 -6.84
C GLN A 82 0.82 13.67 -5.34
N ILE A 83 1.74 13.16 -4.52
CA ILE A 83 1.59 13.15 -3.05
C ILE A 83 1.54 14.58 -2.52
N GLU A 84 2.46 15.44 -2.95
CA GLU A 84 2.52 16.84 -2.52
C GLU A 84 1.28 17.64 -2.98
N GLU A 85 0.78 17.40 -4.19
CA GLU A 85 -0.48 17.99 -4.68
C GLU A 85 -1.68 17.52 -3.84
N ARG A 86 -1.80 16.22 -3.54
CA ARG A 86 -2.88 15.69 -2.68
C ARG A 86 -2.84 16.28 -1.27
N GLU A 87 -1.66 16.42 -0.68
CA GLU A 87 -1.49 17.04 0.64
C GLU A 87 -1.87 18.53 0.61
N ALA A 88 -1.52 19.25 -0.45
CA ALA A 88 -1.88 20.66 -0.62
C ALA A 88 -3.39 20.85 -0.84
N HIS A 89 -4.05 19.95 -1.57
CA HIS A 89 -5.50 19.99 -1.81
C HIS A 89 -6.33 19.45 -0.65
N GLY A 90 -5.78 18.52 0.16
CA GLY A 90 -6.41 18.02 1.38
C GLY A 90 -6.37 19.01 2.56
N ALA A 91 -5.58 20.08 2.47
CA ALA A 91 -5.50 21.15 3.47
C ALA A 91 -6.65 22.18 3.39
N VAL A 92 -7.73 21.89 2.65
CA VAL A 92 -8.94 22.73 2.63
C VAL A 92 -9.77 22.49 3.89
N LYS A 93 -9.46 23.29 4.92
CA LYS A 93 -10.32 23.77 6.02
C LYS A 93 -11.18 22.74 6.77
N ASP A 94 -10.65 22.28 7.90
CA ASP A 94 -11.45 22.03 9.11
C ASP A 94 -12.06 23.38 9.58
N ASP A 95 -13.16 23.80 8.94
CA ASP A 95 -14.03 24.89 9.42
C ASP A 95 -15.40 24.28 9.78
N THR A 96 -15.55 23.77 10.99
CA THR A 96 -16.82 23.71 11.75
C THR A 96 -16.50 23.33 13.20
N VAL A 97 -15.98 24.28 13.98
CA VAL A 97 -16.78 25.13 14.89
C VAL A 97 -17.66 24.30 15.83
N GLU A 98 -17.18 24.20 17.07
CA GLU A 98 -17.94 23.88 18.27
C GLU A 98 -19.34 24.51 18.21
N SER A 99 -20.38 23.69 18.32
CA SER A 99 -21.70 24.15 18.78
C SER A 99 -22.23 23.17 19.81
N PHE A 100 -21.64 23.25 21.02
CA PHE A 100 -22.37 22.93 22.23
C PHE A 100 -22.93 24.24 22.79
N ALA A 101 -24.23 24.44 22.62
CA ALA A 101 -25.06 25.32 23.43
C ALA A 101 -26.48 24.74 23.47
#